data_AF-A0A2W5HEL1-F1
#
_entry.id   AF-A0A2W5HEL1-F1
#
_cell.length_a   1.000
_cell.length_b   1.000
_cell.length_c   1.000
_cell.angle_alpha   90.00
_cell.angle_beta   90.00
_cell.angle_gamma   90.00
#
_symmetry.space_group_name_H-M   'P 1'
#
loop_
_entity.id
_entity.type
_entity.pdbx_description
1 polymer ?
#
loop_
_entity_poly.entity_id
_entity_poly.type
_entity_poly.pdbx_seq_one_letter_code
_entity_poly.pdbx_strand_id
1 'polypeptide(L)'
;MANDAPTSTDEKDIGGVSGKRLRGYLDRIERLEEEKKGIADDIKDIYAEAKGVGFDAKILRKVYMLRKMNTDKRREEEELLELYKAAVGID
;
A
#
# COMPACT_ATOMS: atom_id res chain seq x y z
N MET A 1 -24.81 -21.32 -36.47
CA MET A 1 -25.52 -20.83 -35.28
C MET A 1 -24.67 -19.73 -34.68
N ALA A 2 -25.19 -18.50 -34.69
CA ALA A 2 -24.51 -17.28 -34.29
C ALA A 2 -24.39 -17.22 -32.75
N ASN A 3 -23.21 -16.83 -32.25
CA ASN A 3 -23.06 -16.40 -30.87
C ASN A 3 -22.47 -14.99 -30.90
N ASP A 4 -23.34 -14.03 -31.20
CA ASP A 4 -23.05 -12.61 -31.08
C ASP A 4 -23.12 -12.30 -29.58
N ALA A 5 -21.95 -12.15 -28.95
CA ALA A 5 -21.86 -11.71 -27.57
C ALA A 5 -22.50 -10.32 -27.46
N PRO A 6 -23.26 -10.00 -26.40
CA PRO A 6 -23.83 -8.67 -26.27
C PRO A 6 -22.70 -7.69 -26.00
N THR A 7 -22.17 -7.06 -27.05
CA THR A 7 -21.40 -5.82 -26.91
C THR A 7 -22.37 -4.76 -26.40
N SER A 8 -22.44 -4.57 -25.10
CA SER A 8 -23.26 -3.56 -24.44
C SER A 8 -22.82 -2.15 -24.87
N THR A 9 -23.33 -1.72 -26.03
CA THR A 9 -23.16 -0.38 -26.56
C THR A 9 -24.34 0.46 -26.09
N ASP A 10 -24.30 0.91 -24.84
CA ASP A 10 -25.19 1.94 -24.30
C ASP A 10 -24.48 2.68 -23.15
N GLU A 11 -23.21 3.06 -23.35
CA GLU A 11 -22.54 3.96 -22.43
C GLU A 11 -23.04 5.38 -22.68
N LYS A 12 -23.98 5.82 -21.84
CA LYS A 12 -24.55 7.16 -21.95
C LYS A 12 -23.51 8.19 -21.55
N ASP A 13 -23.22 9.11 -22.47
CA ASP A 13 -22.46 10.30 -22.17
C ASP A 13 -23.36 11.26 -21.38
N ILE A 14 -23.00 11.53 -20.13
CA ILE A 14 -23.78 12.38 -19.22
C ILE A 14 -22.97 13.65 -18.94
N GLY A 15 -23.54 14.81 -19.24
CA GLY A 15 -22.94 16.11 -18.89
C GLY A 15 -21.57 16.38 -19.53
N GLY A 16 -21.28 15.81 -20.71
CA GLY A 16 -19.99 15.96 -21.40
C GLY A 16 -18.91 14.97 -20.96
N VAL A 17 -19.21 14.06 -20.04
CA VAL A 17 -18.33 12.96 -19.66
C VAL A 17 -18.64 11.74 -20.51
N SER A 18 -17.64 11.24 -21.23
CA SER A 18 -17.81 10.02 -22.02
C SER A 18 -17.86 8.78 -21.11
N GLY A 19 -18.97 8.04 -21.12
CA GLY A 19 -19.17 6.85 -20.28
C GLY A 19 -18.09 5.78 -20.55
N LYS A 20 -17.72 5.63 -21.82
CA LYS A 20 -16.63 4.75 -22.27
C LYS A 20 -15.27 5.08 -21.70
N ARG A 21 -14.94 6.37 -21.66
CA ARG A 21 -13.66 6.82 -21.11
C ARG A 21 -13.62 6.61 -19.60
N LEU A 22 -14.71 6.92 -18.91
CA LEU A 22 -14.82 6.70 -17.47
C LEU A 22 -14.65 5.22 -17.12
N ARG A 23 -15.35 4.31 -17.82
CA ARG A 23 -15.21 2.86 -17.62
C ARG A 23 -13.78 2.40 -17.85
N GLY A 24 -13.12 2.83 -18.93
CA GLY A 24 -11.72 2.50 -19.18
C GLY A 24 -10.75 2.98 -18.09
N TYR A 25 -11.04 4.08 -17.37
CA TYR A 25 -10.26 4.46 -16.19
C TYR A 25 -10.55 3.54 -14.99
N LEU A 26 -11.82 3.22 -14.74
CA LEU A 26 -12.23 2.34 -13.64
C LEU A 26 -11.64 0.94 -13.78
N ASP A 27 -11.73 0.32 -14.94
CA ASP A 27 -11.19 -1.03 -15.19
C ASP A 27 -9.67 -1.08 -14.93
N ARG A 28 -8.95 -0.02 -15.31
CA ARG A 28 -7.50 0.10 -15.05
C ARG A 28 -7.19 0.28 -13.57
N ILE A 29 -8.01 1.05 -12.84
CA ILE A 29 -7.87 1.24 -11.39
C ILE A 29 -8.15 -0.07 -10.67
N GLU A 30 -9.21 -0.78 -11.04
CA GLU A 30 -9.59 -2.05 -10.43
C GLU A 30 -8.47 -3.09 -10.57
N ARG A 31 -7.91 -3.24 -11.78
CA ARG A 31 -6.74 -4.11 -11.99
C ARG A 31 -5.55 -3.72 -11.11
N LEU A 32 -5.25 -2.43 -10.97
CA LEU A 32 -4.15 -1.97 -10.12
C LEU A 32 -4.42 -2.22 -8.63
N GLU A 33 -5.68 -2.11 -8.18
CA GLU A 33 -6.05 -2.44 -6.80
C GLU A 33 -5.96 -3.96 -6.54
N GLU A 34 -6.29 -4.80 -7.51
CA GLU A 34 -6.07 -6.25 -7.42
C GLU A 34 -4.58 -6.60 -7.34
N GLU A 35 -3.74 -6.01 -8.20
CA GLU A 35 -2.28 -6.17 -8.16
C GLU A 35 -1.70 -5.72 -6.80
N LYS A 36 -2.14 -4.56 -6.31
CA LYS A 36 -1.76 -4.02 -5.01
C LYS A 36 -2.19 -4.93 -3.85
N LYS A 37 -3.37 -5.55 -3.94
CA LYS A 37 -3.82 -6.53 -2.95
C LYS A 37 -2.92 -7.77 -2.95
N GLY A 38 -2.58 -8.31 -4.12
CA GLY A 38 -1.64 -9.43 -4.24
C GLY A 38 -0.30 -9.12 -3.58
N ILE A 39 0.27 -7.95 -3.89
CA ILE A 39 1.54 -7.49 -3.27
C ILE A 39 1.40 -7.33 -1.74
N ALA A 40 0.26 -6.83 -1.26
CA ALA A 40 0.01 -6.69 0.16
C ALA A 40 -0.08 -8.04 0.89
N ASP A 41 -0.69 -9.04 0.24
CA ASP A 41 -0.77 -10.40 0.74
C ASP A 41 0.63 -11.06 0.76
N ASP A 42 1.44 -10.91 -0.30
CA ASP A 42 2.84 -11.38 -0.32
C ASP A 42 3.68 -10.76 0.81
N ILE A 43 3.54 -9.45 1.05
CA ILE A 43 4.23 -8.76 2.15
C ILE A 43 3.78 -9.33 3.51
N LYS A 44 2.49 -9.64 3.66
CA LYS A 44 1.96 -10.21 4.90
C LYS A 44 2.53 -11.60 5.15
N ASP A 45 2.68 -12.41 4.10
CA ASP A 45 3.25 -13.75 4.19
C ASP A 45 4.73 -13.70 4.60
N ILE A 46 5.51 -12.76 4.07
CA ILE A 46 6.89 -12.52 4.53
C ILE A 46 6.95 -12.17 6.03
N TYR A 47 6.04 -11.33 6.52
CA TYR A 47 5.98 -11.04 7.96
C TYR A 47 5.55 -12.26 8.79
N ALA A 48 4.71 -13.13 8.25
CA ALA A 48 4.29 -14.36 8.90
C ALA A 48 5.45 -15.38 8.97
N GLU A 49 6.20 -15.53 7.87
CA GLU A 49 7.41 -16.35 7.82
C GLU A 49 8.46 -15.85 8.83
N ALA A 50 8.73 -14.54 8.85
CA ALA A 50 9.65 -13.92 9.80
C ALA A 50 9.25 -14.23 11.26
N LYS A 51 7.94 -14.21 11.55
CA LYS A 51 7.42 -14.60 12.86
C LYS A 51 7.65 -16.08 13.16
N GLY A 52 7.46 -16.95 12.16
CA GLY A 52 7.67 -18.40 12.28
C GLY A 52 9.12 -18.77 12.61
N VAL A 53 10.09 -17.99 12.13
CA VAL A 53 11.52 -18.18 12.45
C VAL A 53 11.99 -17.43 13.70
N GLY A 54 11.07 -16.76 14.42
CA GLY A 54 11.34 -16.16 15.73
C GLY A 54 11.55 -14.64 15.75
N PHE A 55 11.37 -13.92 14.65
CA PHE A 55 11.41 -12.45 14.66
C PHE A 55 10.10 -11.84 15.18
N ASP A 56 10.21 -10.71 15.88
CA ASP A 56 9.06 -9.88 16.19
C ASP A 56 8.62 -9.08 14.95
N ALA A 57 7.47 -9.42 14.39
CA ALA A 57 6.93 -8.78 13.18
C ALA A 57 6.64 -7.28 13.37
N LYS A 58 6.32 -6.82 14.59
CA LYS A 58 6.09 -5.40 14.89
C LYS A 58 7.41 -4.62 14.88
N ILE A 59 8.47 -5.18 15.46
CA ILE A 59 9.81 -4.59 15.40
C ILE A 59 10.34 -4.59 13.96
N LEU A 60 10.15 -5.67 13.21
CA LEU A 60 10.58 -5.74 11.81
C LEU A 60 9.91 -4.66 10.95
N ARG A 61 8.60 -4.42 11.13
CA ARG A 61 7.89 -3.30 10.48
C ARG A 61 8.46 -1.94 10.83
N LYS A 62 8.79 -1.71 12.11
CA LYS A 62 9.43 -0.46 12.55
C LYS A 62 10.77 -0.25 11.86
N VAL A 63 11.62 -1.28 11.83
CA VAL A 63 12.94 -1.24 11.16
C VAL A 63 12.79 -0.95 9.66
N TYR A 64 11.83 -1.60 8.99
CA TYR A 64 11.54 -1.31 7.58
C TYR A 64 11.13 0.15 7.34
N MET A 65 10.27 0.71 8.20
CA MET A 65 9.86 2.11 8.09
C MET A 65 11.04 3.07 8.32
N LEU A 66 11.85 2.83 9.35
CA LEU A 66 13.07 3.61 9.62
C LEU A 66 14.07 3.56 8.46
N ARG A 67 14.14 2.44 7.72
CA ARG A 67 14.98 2.31 6.53
C ARG A 67 14.48 3.15 5.35
N LYS A 68 13.16 3.42 5.27
CA LYS A 68 12.56 4.25 4.21
C LYS A 68 12.63 5.75 4.51
N MET A 69 12.80 6.13 5.77
CA MET A 69 12.93 7.54 6.15
C MET A 69 14.25 8.13 5.68
N ASN A 70 14.26 9.44 5.43
CA ASN A 70 15.49 10.17 5.13
C ASN A 70 16.44 10.10 6.34
N THR A 71 17.71 9.82 6.08
CA THR A 71 18.73 9.58 7.13
C THR A 71 18.89 10.76 8.07
N ASP A 72 18.88 11.99 7.58
CA ASP A 72 19.08 13.18 8.40
C ASP A 72 17.86 13.43 9.29
N LYS A 73 16.64 13.29 8.73
CA LYS A 73 15.40 13.36 9.52
C LYS A 73 15.34 12.29 10.61
N ARG A 74 15.78 11.07 10.30
CA ARG A 74 15.81 9.98 11.28
C ARG A 74 16.77 10.31 12.43
N ARG A 75 17.94 10.86 12.13
CA ARG A 75 18.92 11.27 13.15
C ARG A 75 18.36 12.38 14.05
N GLU A 76 17.76 13.40 13.45
CA GLU A 76 17.13 14.50 14.19
C GLU A 76 16.01 13.99 15.13
N GLU A 77 15.15 13.10 14.64
CA GLU A 77 14.11 12.46 15.46
C GLU A 77 14.69 11.59 16.58
N GLU A 78 15.75 10.82 16.30
CA GLU A 78 16.45 10.00 17.30
C GLU A 78 17.09 10.87 18.39
N GLU A 79 17.76 11.97 18.03
CA GLU A 79 18.35 12.92 18.98
C GLU A 79 17.30 13.56 19.89
N LEU A 80 16.16 13.98 19.32
CA LEU A 80 15.04 14.54 20.09
C LEU A 80 14.40 13.49 21.01
N LEU A 81 14.25 12.26 20.54
CA LEU A 81 13.70 11.16 21.33
C LEU A 81 14.59 10.85 22.54
N GLU A 82 15.91 10.77 22.34
CA GLU A 82 16.86 10.54 23.41
C GLU A 82 16.87 11.69 24.42
N LEU A 83 16.79 12.94 23.96
CA LEU A 83 16.64 14.11 24.85
C LEU A 83 15.38 14.00 25.72
N TYR A 84 14.24 13.63 25.13
CA TYR A 84 12.97 13.54 25.86
C TYR A 84 12.95 12.36 26.83
N LYS A 85 13.50 11.21 26.44
CA LYS A 85 13.71 10.05 27.30
C LYS A 85 14.54 10.39 28.53
N ALA A 86 15.69 11.04 28.32
CA ALA A 86 16.55 11.50 29.41
C ALA A 86 15.82 12.48 30.34
N ALA A 87 15.00 13.39 29.79
CA ALA A 87 14.24 14.35 30.59
C ALA A 87 13.17 13.70 31.48
N VAL A 88 12.65 12.53 31.10
CA VAL A 88 11.66 11.77 31.90
C VAL A 88 12.24 10.56 32.63
N GLY A 89 13.56 10.36 32.56
CA GLY A 89 14.27 9.25 33.23
C GLY A 89 13.96 7.87 32.65
N ILE A 90 13.69 7.78 31.35
CA ILE A 90 13.55 6.52 30.61
C ILE A 90 14.87 6.28 29.86
N ASP A 91 15.47 5.11 30.05
CA ASP A 91 16.64 4.65 29.27
C ASP A 91 16.22 3.62 28.21
#